data_AF-A0A3B8MKS9-F1
#
_entry.id   AF-A0A3B8MKS9-F1
#
_cell.length_a   1.000
_cell.length_b   1.000
_cell.length_c   1.000
_cell.angle_alpha   90.00
_cell.angle_beta   90.00
_cell.angle_gamma   90.00
#
_symmetry.space_group_name_H-M   'P 1'
#
loop_
_entity.id
_entity.type
_entity.pdbx_description
1 polymer ?
#
loop_
_entity_poly.entity_id
_entity_poly.type
_entity_poly.pdbx_seq_one_letter_code
_entity_poly.pdbx_strand_id
1 'polypeptide(L)'
;MLARSYIGLSAYQKQHILAWLRTQPWVNCDRIALSGHSLGAEPTVCMAVLDPGIRALVFNDFLSVNRLRYTVMAKPDERWRHNNSLRDVIPGLVELFEFPDLLATIAPLPLIVCEGGAIDHLEPVGRAH
;
A
#
# COMPACT_ATOMS: atom_id res chain seq x y z
N MET A 1 8.53 -0.46 22.86
CA MET A 1 8.00 -0.90 21.54
C MET A 1 9.19 -1.29 20.68
N LEU A 2 9.14 -2.44 20.01
CA LEU A 2 10.26 -3.08 19.28
C LEU A 2 10.72 -2.35 17.97
N ALA A 3 10.61 -1.02 17.88
CA ALA A 3 10.92 -0.26 16.65
C ALA A 3 10.21 -0.78 15.37
N ARG A 4 8.98 -1.32 15.52
CA ARG A 4 8.14 -1.83 14.42
C ARG A 4 6.93 -0.93 14.21
N SER A 5 6.41 -0.88 12.98
CA SER A 5 5.13 -0.25 12.65
C SER A 5 4.01 -1.28 12.57
N TYR A 6 2.75 -0.83 12.72
CA TYR A 6 1.60 -1.71 12.57
C TYR A 6 1.51 -2.30 11.16
N ILE A 7 1.75 -1.48 10.13
CA ILE A 7 1.76 -1.94 8.74
C ILE A 7 2.86 -2.96 8.49
N GLY A 8 4.06 -2.74 9.03
CA GLY A 8 5.16 -3.70 8.93
C GLY A 8 4.81 -5.05 9.58
N LEU A 9 4.18 -5.03 10.76
CA LEU A 9 3.70 -6.25 11.40
C LEU A 9 2.58 -6.93 10.60
N SER A 10 1.64 -6.15 10.07
CA SER A 10 0.51 -6.60 9.26
C SER A 10 0.96 -7.27 7.95
N ALA A 11 1.95 -6.68 7.26
CA ALA A 11 2.56 -7.25 6.06
C ALA A 11 3.33 -8.53 6.39
N TYR A 12 4.16 -8.51 7.45
CA TYR A 12 4.92 -9.69 7.90
C TYR A 12 4.01 -10.89 8.19
N GLN A 13 2.91 -10.68 8.92
CA GLN A 13 1.96 -11.76 9.20
C GLN A 13 1.31 -12.32 7.92
N LYS A 14 0.95 -11.46 6.97
CA LYS A 14 0.36 -11.87 5.70
C LYS A 14 1.35 -12.60 4.78
N GLN A 15 2.65 -12.31 4.86
CA GLN A 15 3.68 -13.07 4.13
C GLN A 15 3.68 -14.56 4.55
N HIS A 16 3.47 -14.85 5.84
CA HIS A 16 3.35 -16.24 6.30
C HIS A 16 2.08 -16.93 5.80
N ILE A 17 0.97 -16.19 5.71
CA ILE A 17 -0.27 -16.70 5.10
C ILE A 17 -0.07 -16.98 3.61
N LEU A 18 0.60 -16.08 2.89
CA LEU A 18 0.94 -16.26 1.48
C LEU A 18 1.88 -17.46 1.27
N ALA A 19 2.87 -17.64 2.14
CA ALA A 19 3.75 -18.79 2.12
C ALA A 19 2.97 -20.10 2.31
N TRP A 20 2.03 -20.13 3.26
CA TRP A 20 1.12 -21.26 3.45
C TRP A 20 0.20 -21.48 2.23
N LEU A 21 -0.37 -20.42 1.64
CA LEU A 21 -1.21 -20.53 0.44
C LEU A 21 -0.46 -21.20 -0.70
N ARG A 22 0.84 -20.90 -0.87
CA ARG A 22 1.70 -21.50 -1.89
C ARG A 22 1.97 -22.99 -1.70
N THR A 23 1.77 -23.54 -0.50
CA THR A 23 1.92 -24.99 -0.28
C THR A 23 0.64 -25.79 -0.57
N GLN A 24 -0.46 -25.13 -0.92
CA GLN A 24 -1.74 -25.80 -1.12
C GLN A 24 -1.84 -26.38 -2.54
N PRO A 25 -2.20 -27.67 -2.71
CA PRO A 25 -2.20 -28.32 -4.02
C PRO A 25 -3.29 -27.79 -4.98
N TRP A 26 -4.28 -27.06 -4.46
CA TRP A 26 -5.34 -26.42 -5.25
C TRP A 26 -5.07 -24.96 -5.57
N VAL A 27 -3.95 -24.39 -5.14
CA VAL A 27 -3.56 -23.01 -5.44
C VAL A 27 -2.61 -23.00 -6.63
N ASN A 28 -3.01 -22.31 -7.70
CA ASN A 28 -2.11 -22.03 -8.81
C ASN A 28 -1.14 -20.90 -8.41
N CYS A 29 0.08 -21.27 -8.02
CA CYS A 29 1.10 -20.34 -7.56
C CYS A 29 1.53 -19.32 -8.64
N ASP A 30 1.37 -19.65 -9.91
CA ASP A 30 1.71 -18.77 -11.04
C ASP A 30 0.60 -17.75 -11.35
N ARG A 31 -0.47 -17.70 -10.55
CA ARG A 31 -1.64 -16.83 -10.75
C ARG A 31 -2.17 -16.17 -9.48
N ILE A 32 -1.32 -15.99 -8.46
CA ILE A 32 -1.75 -15.34 -7.21
C ILE A 32 -1.88 -13.82 -7.41
N ALA A 33 -3.05 -13.28 -7.08
CA ALA A 33 -3.31 -11.85 -7.01
C ALA A 33 -3.52 -11.42 -5.55
N LEU A 34 -3.15 -10.17 -5.24
CA LEU A 34 -3.46 -9.55 -3.95
C LEU A 34 -4.59 -8.53 -4.13
N SER A 35 -5.49 -8.47 -3.16
CA SER A 35 -6.60 -7.50 -3.13
C SER A 35 -6.66 -6.84 -1.77
N GLY A 36 -6.49 -5.52 -1.75
CA GLY A 36 -6.51 -4.72 -0.53
C GLY A 36 -7.63 -3.68 -0.59
N HIS A 37 -8.44 -3.62 0.47
CA HIS A 37 -9.56 -2.67 0.61
C HIS A 37 -9.27 -1.68 1.73
N SER A 38 -9.37 -0.38 1.44
CA SER A 38 -9.11 0.71 2.39
C SER A 38 -7.76 0.51 3.09
N LEU A 39 -7.72 0.48 4.43
CA LEU A 39 -6.52 0.15 5.22
C LEU A 39 -5.80 -1.14 4.78
N GLY A 40 -6.54 -2.12 4.25
CA GLY A 40 -5.98 -3.36 3.71
C GLY A 40 -5.08 -3.14 2.49
N ALA A 41 -5.22 -2.02 1.77
CA ALA A 41 -4.37 -1.65 0.65
C ALA A 41 -2.91 -1.44 1.08
N GLU A 42 -2.66 -0.83 2.24
CA GLU A 42 -1.29 -0.51 2.69
C GLU A 42 -0.38 -1.76 2.81
N PRO A 43 -0.71 -2.81 3.60
CA PRO A 43 0.11 -4.01 3.65
C PRO A 43 0.10 -4.78 2.32
N THR A 44 -0.95 -4.64 1.50
CA THR A 44 -1.07 -5.32 0.20
C THR A 44 -0.08 -4.74 -0.81
N VAL A 45 0.10 -3.42 -0.83
CA VAL A 45 1.14 -2.74 -1.61
C VAL A 45 2.53 -3.17 -1.13
N CYS A 46 2.78 -3.19 0.19
CA CYS A 46 4.05 -3.67 0.73
C CYS A 46 4.36 -5.12 0.28
N MET A 47 3.36 -6.01 0.32
CA MET A 47 3.53 -7.39 -0.14
C MET A 47 3.82 -7.48 -1.64
N ALA A 48 3.13 -6.70 -2.48
CA ALA A 48 3.36 -6.70 -3.93
C ALA A 48 4.77 -6.21 -4.30
N VAL A 49 5.30 -5.22 -3.57
CA VAL A 49 6.67 -4.73 -3.76
C VAL A 49 7.72 -5.74 -3.31
N LEU A 50 7.46 -6.45 -2.20
CA LEU A 50 8.42 -7.39 -1.60
C LEU A 50 8.41 -8.78 -2.24
N ASP A 51 7.34 -9.16 -2.95
CA ASP A 51 7.16 -10.51 -3.49
C ASP A 51 6.96 -10.50 -5.03
N PRO A 52 8.00 -10.82 -5.82
CA PRO A 52 7.93 -10.81 -7.28
C PRO A 52 7.05 -11.94 -7.86
N GLY A 53 6.59 -12.88 -7.03
CA GLY A 53 5.67 -13.95 -7.44
C GLY A 53 4.21 -13.51 -7.52
N ILE A 54 3.87 -12.31 -7.07
CA ILE A 54 2.51 -11.75 -7.23
C ILE A 54 2.26 -11.42 -8.70
N ARG A 55 1.03 -11.67 -9.17
CA ARG A 55 0.65 -11.60 -10.59
C ARG A 55 -0.41 -10.55 -10.92
N ALA A 56 -1.08 -10.01 -9.93
CA ALA A 56 -1.95 -8.84 -10.07
C ALA A 56 -2.18 -8.16 -8.71
N LEU A 57 -2.52 -6.88 -8.72
CA LEU A 57 -2.86 -6.09 -7.55
C LEU A 57 -4.20 -5.37 -7.76
N VAL A 58 -5.12 -5.56 -6.81
CA VAL A 58 -6.35 -4.76 -6.69
C VAL A 58 -6.15 -3.77 -5.55
N PHE A 59 -5.99 -2.50 -5.90
CA PHE A 59 -5.92 -1.38 -4.97
C PHE A 59 -7.31 -0.75 -4.84
N ASN A 60 -8.07 -1.20 -3.84
CA ASN A 60 -9.41 -0.71 -3.59
C ASN A 60 -9.40 0.34 -2.47
N ASP A 61 -8.79 1.48 -2.76
CA ASP A 61 -8.81 2.71 -1.98
C ASP A 61 -8.50 3.88 -2.94
N PHE A 62 -8.65 5.12 -2.48
CA PHE A 62 -8.21 6.27 -3.26
C PHE A 62 -6.69 6.44 -3.18
N LEU A 63 -6.06 6.75 -4.30
CA LEU A 63 -4.61 6.94 -4.33
C LEU A 63 -4.23 8.33 -3.76
N SER A 64 -3.44 8.30 -2.69
CA SER A 64 -3.08 9.49 -1.91
C SER A 64 -1.57 9.65 -1.76
N VAL A 65 -1.08 10.89 -1.93
CA VAL A 65 0.22 11.32 -1.43
C VAL A 65 0.03 11.83 0.00
N ASN A 66 0.47 11.03 0.97
CA ASN A 66 0.19 11.29 2.38
C ASN A 66 0.92 12.53 2.89
N ARG A 67 2.17 12.78 2.46
CA ARG A 67 2.89 14.01 2.82
C ARG A 67 2.12 15.27 2.46
N LEU A 68 1.55 15.34 1.25
CA LEU A 68 0.73 16.48 0.85
C LEU A 68 -0.50 16.58 1.77
N ARG A 69 -1.21 15.47 2.00
CA ARG A 69 -2.35 15.41 2.91
C ARG A 69 -2.03 15.93 4.32
N TYR A 70 -0.89 15.53 4.88
CA TYR A 70 -0.45 15.95 6.22
C TYR A 70 -0.19 17.47 6.29
N THR A 71 0.39 18.04 5.24
CA THR A 71 0.68 19.49 5.19
C THR A 71 -0.56 20.34 4.98
N VAL A 72 -1.44 19.98 4.03
CA VAL A 72 -2.57 20.85 3.64
C VAL A 72 -3.77 20.76 4.58
N MET A 73 -3.94 19.63 5.27
CA MET A 73 -5.03 19.46 6.24
C MET A 73 -4.62 19.88 7.66
N ALA A 74 -3.44 20.49 7.83
CA ALA A 74 -3.04 21.09 9.09
C ALA A 74 -3.84 22.38 9.31
N LYS A 75 -5.08 22.26 9.81
CA LYS A 75 -5.84 23.42 10.24
C LYS A 75 -5.31 23.86 11.61
N PRO A 76 -4.78 25.08 11.75
CA PRO A 76 -4.33 25.61 13.03
C PRO A 76 -5.56 26.01 13.86
N ASP A 77 -6.16 25.04 14.56
CA ASP A 77 -7.09 25.32 15.65
C ASP A 77 -6.70 24.49 16.90
N GLU A 78 -7.27 24.84 18.06
CA GLU A 78 -6.93 24.24 19.36
C GLU A 78 -7.20 22.72 19.44
N ARG A 79 -7.85 22.15 18.42
CA ARG A 79 -8.24 20.74 18.37
C ARG A 79 -7.55 19.97 17.25
N TRP A 80 -6.44 20.48 16.71
CA TRP A 80 -5.72 19.79 15.65
C TRP A 80 -5.52 18.31 15.98
N ARG A 81 -5.96 17.45 15.06
CA ARG A 81 -5.71 16.01 15.09
C ARG A 81 -5.05 15.66 13.78
N HIS A 82 -4.02 14.83 13.84
CA HIS A 82 -3.47 14.21 12.66
C HIS A 82 -4.58 13.42 11.94
N ASN A 83 -4.66 13.51 10.61
CA ASN A 83 -5.74 12.86 9.84
C ASN A 83 -5.66 11.33 9.82
N ASN A 84 -4.57 10.78 10.37
CA ASN A 84 -4.30 9.36 10.44
C ASN A 84 -4.06 8.94 11.87
N SER A 85 -4.36 7.68 12.15
CA SER A 85 -3.99 7.05 13.40
C SER A 85 -2.50 6.72 13.42
N LEU A 86 -1.93 6.49 14.61
CA LEU A 86 -0.58 5.93 14.76
C LEU A 86 -0.42 4.57 14.06
N ARG A 87 -1.53 3.89 13.78
CA ARG A 87 -1.57 2.66 12.98
C ARG A 87 -0.99 2.84 11.58
N ASP A 88 -1.18 4.01 10.99
CA ASP A 88 -0.83 4.30 9.60
C ASP A 88 0.58 4.95 9.51
N VAL A 89 1.28 5.05 10.65
CA VAL A 89 2.62 5.65 10.76
C VAL A 89 3.69 4.57 10.63
N ILE A 90 4.53 4.72 9.60
CA ILE A 90 5.80 3.99 9.47
C ILE A 90 6.93 5.03 9.57
N PRO A 91 7.73 5.04 10.65
CA PRO A 91 8.81 6.00 10.81
C PRO A 91 9.78 6.00 9.61
N GLY A 92 10.08 7.17 9.06
CA GLY A 92 10.99 7.37 7.92
C GLY A 92 10.40 7.10 6.53
N LEU A 93 9.17 6.59 6.41
CA LEU A 93 8.60 6.21 5.10
C LEU A 93 8.44 7.40 4.15
N VAL A 94 7.86 8.49 4.65
CA VAL A 94 7.53 9.71 3.88
C VAL A 94 8.77 10.48 3.38
N GLU A 95 9.95 10.12 3.88
CA GLU A 95 11.24 10.65 3.41
C GLU A 95 11.78 9.87 2.21
N LEU A 96 11.28 8.65 1.99
CA LEU A 96 11.74 7.73 0.94
C LEU A 96 10.77 7.65 -0.23
N PHE A 97 9.49 7.39 0.03
CA PHE A 97 8.48 7.15 -1.01
C PHE A 97 7.04 7.26 -0.49
N GLU A 98 6.11 7.42 -1.41
CA GLU A 98 4.66 7.47 -1.19
C GLU A 98 3.94 6.33 -1.94
N PHE A 99 2.62 6.16 -1.72
CA PHE A 99 1.87 5.08 -2.39
C PHE A 99 1.94 5.11 -3.92
N PRO A 100 1.87 6.27 -4.61
CA PRO A 100 2.07 6.31 -6.06
C PRO A 100 3.43 5.78 -6.50
N ASP A 101 4.49 6.11 -5.76
CA ASP A 101 5.85 5.64 -6.08
C ASP A 101 5.91 4.12 -5.97
N LEU A 102 5.37 3.55 -4.89
CA LEU A 102 5.33 2.09 -4.69
C LEU A 102 4.50 1.39 -5.77
N LEU A 103 3.32 1.92 -6.14
CA LEU A 103 2.49 1.35 -7.20
C LEU A 103 3.11 1.49 -8.60
N ALA A 104 3.96 2.49 -8.82
CA ALA A 104 4.75 2.60 -10.04
C ALA A 104 5.88 1.55 -10.08
N THR A 105 6.54 1.26 -8.94
CA THR A 105 7.66 0.29 -8.88
C THR A 105 7.28 -1.15 -9.19
N ILE A 106 5.99 -1.51 -9.07
CA ILE A 106 5.50 -2.86 -9.36
C ILE A 106 5.15 -3.05 -10.84
N ALA A 107 5.22 -2.03 -11.69
CA ALA A 107 5.00 -2.19 -13.12
C ALA A 107 5.99 -3.24 -13.72
N PRO A 108 5.55 -4.10 -14.67
CA PRO A 108 4.27 -4.08 -15.40
C PRO A 108 3.19 -4.99 -14.78
N LEU A 109 3.21 -5.20 -13.45
CA LEU A 109 2.22 -6.02 -12.76
C LEU A 109 0.79 -5.48 -13.00
N PRO A 110 -0.16 -6.28 -13.52
CA PRO A 110 -1.54 -5.84 -13.69
C PRO A 110 -2.11 -5.20 -12.41
N LEU A 111 -2.50 -3.93 -12.52
CA LEU A 111 -2.95 -3.10 -11.41
C LEU A 111 -4.31 -2.48 -11.75
N ILE A 112 -5.23 -2.48 -10.78
CA ILE A 112 -6.46 -1.67 -10.82
C ILE A 112 -6.54 -0.79 -9.56
N VAL A 113 -6.78 0.50 -9.76
CA VAL A 113 -7.10 1.48 -8.70
C VAL A 113 -8.61 1.75 -8.77
N CYS A 114 -9.37 1.29 -7.78
CA CYS A 114 -10.83 1.23 -7.89
C CYS A 114 -11.55 2.53 -7.47
N GLU A 115 -10.93 3.37 -6.65
CA GLU A 115 -11.61 4.52 -6.01
C GLU A 115 -10.98 5.87 -6.38
N GLY A 116 -10.21 5.91 -7.46
CA GLY A 116 -9.64 7.13 -8.02
C GLY A 116 -8.56 7.74 -7.12
N GLY A 117 -8.49 9.07 -7.10
CA GLY A 117 -7.44 9.86 -6.45
C GLY A 117 -7.32 11.23 -7.12
N ALA A 118 -6.47 12.10 -6.58
CA ALA A 118 -6.09 13.31 -7.31
C ALA A 118 -5.35 12.92 -8.60
N ILE A 119 -5.62 13.62 -9.71
CA ILE A 119 -5.02 13.30 -11.02
C ILE A 119 -3.49 13.23 -10.92
N ASP A 120 -2.88 14.21 -10.25
CA ASP A 120 -1.42 14.26 -10.04
C ASP A 120 -0.86 13.07 -9.25
N HIS A 121 -1.68 12.38 -8.45
CA HIS A 121 -1.28 11.15 -7.75
C HIS A 121 -1.40 9.91 -8.65
N LEU A 122 -2.38 9.89 -9.56
CA LEU A 122 -2.65 8.78 -10.46
C LEU A 122 -1.69 8.75 -11.66
N GLU A 123 -1.33 9.92 -12.18
CA GLU A 123 -0.49 10.06 -13.36
C GLU A 123 0.86 9.32 -13.31
N PRO A 124 1.65 9.38 -12.22
CA PRO A 124 2.92 8.66 -12.14
C PRO A 124 2.74 7.14 -12.29
N VAL A 125 1.68 6.59 -11.71
CA VAL A 125 1.34 5.17 -11.82
C VAL A 125 0.91 4.85 -13.25
N GLY A 126 0.03 5.67 -13.83
CA GLY A 126 -0.43 5.47 -15.21
C GLY A 126 0.65 5.62 -16.27
N ARG A 127 1.76 6.33 -15.99
CA ARG A 127 2.94 6.38 -16.87
C ARG A 127 3.86 5.17 -16.75
N ALA A 128 3.82 4.48 -15.62
CA ALA A 128 4.69 3.33 -15.34
C ALA A 128 4.12 2.01 -15.90
N HIS A 129 2.80 1.88 -15.97
CA HIS A 129 2.06 0.72 -16.49
C HIS A 129 1.64 0.91 -17.94
#